data_AF-A0A2H9RIS4-F1
#
_entry.id   AF-A0A2H9RIS4-F1
#
_cell.length_a   1.000
_cell.length_b   1.000
_cell.length_c   1.000
_cell.angle_alpha   90.00
_cell.angle_beta   90.00
_cell.angle_gamma   90.00
#
_symmetry.space_group_name_H-M   'P 1'
#
loop_
_entity.id
_entity.type
_entity.pdbx_description
1 polymer ?
#
loop_
_entity_poly.entity_id
_entity_poly.type
_entity_poly.pdbx_seq_one_letter_code
_entity_poly.pdbx_strand_id
1 'polypeptide(L)'
;MERGVKITLITVVMLTTLIGISGCLVEDVPKKADTEKISIKQIEKNVEVPFKIGQKFEYEVKGYTSDGDIVSQGKEIYSVKEIKRINSNDCYVINLKVDITIIKPSDYSLDYEEVYYYDKNTGNLKRVNFSNQIFLGKKAELEAMDTSKMFASWMLTLTDDFNYKEDGVYKKIKVIERETVNERECFKVEVETINRRMHIWVDVEKRIIVKEKKFLNNIYERNLISGI
;
A
#
# COMPACT_ATOMS: atom_id res chain seq x y z
N MET A 1 20.59 -42.70 -27.80
CA MET A 1 21.26 -41.94 -26.73
C MET A 1 20.84 -40.49 -26.88
N GLU A 2 19.61 -40.17 -26.45
CA GLU A 2 19.01 -38.85 -26.59
C GLU A 2 18.96 -38.21 -25.20
N ARG A 3 19.76 -37.16 -24.99
CA ARG A 3 19.67 -36.34 -23.78
C ARG A 3 18.69 -35.21 -24.03
N GLY A 4 17.51 -35.33 -23.43
CA GLY A 4 16.49 -34.31 -23.41
C GLY A 4 16.98 -33.04 -22.74
N VAL A 5 16.87 -31.92 -23.45
CA VAL A 5 17.00 -30.58 -22.91
C VAL A 5 15.62 -30.20 -22.36
N LYS A 6 15.46 -30.33 -21.04
CA LYS A 6 14.39 -29.66 -20.27
C LYS A 6 15.08 -28.81 -19.21
N ILE A 7 15.47 -27.59 -19.59
CA ILE A 7 15.75 -26.54 -18.61
C ILE A 7 14.70 -25.46 -18.84
N THR A 8 13.74 -25.52 -17.94
CA THR A 8 12.50 -24.78 -17.84
C THR A 8 12.75 -23.32 -17.48
N LEU A 9 12.36 -22.43 -18.39
CA LEU A 9 11.54 -21.22 -18.22
C LEU A 9 11.19 -20.73 -16.78
N ILE A 10 12.15 -20.62 -15.85
CA ILE A 10 11.90 -20.12 -14.46
C ILE A 10 12.56 -18.77 -14.20
N THR A 11 13.47 -18.30 -15.06
CA THR A 11 14.30 -17.12 -14.75
C THR A 11 13.64 -15.77 -15.08
N VAL A 12 12.47 -15.72 -15.73
CA VAL A 12 11.91 -14.44 -16.22
C VAL A 12 10.91 -13.78 -15.27
N VAL A 13 10.34 -14.51 -14.30
CA VAL A 13 9.24 -13.95 -13.47
C VAL A 13 9.72 -13.30 -12.16
N MET A 14 10.91 -13.64 -11.67
CA MET A 14 11.45 -13.06 -10.42
C MET A 14 12.07 -11.67 -10.58
N LEU A 15 12.31 -11.22 -11.82
CA LEU A 15 12.94 -9.92 -12.09
C LEU A 15 11.95 -8.76 -12.23
N THR A 16 10.65 -9.03 -12.46
CA THR A 16 9.64 -8.00 -12.72
C THR A 16 9.09 -7.31 -11.48
N THR A 17 9.44 -7.76 -10.27
CA THR A 17 9.11 -7.02 -9.03
C THR A 17 10.29 -6.25 -8.46
N LEU A 18 11.50 -6.49 -8.95
CA LEU A 18 12.72 -5.76 -8.54
C LEU A 18 13.25 -4.79 -9.61
N ILE A 19 12.81 -4.92 -10.86
CA ILE A 19 12.94 -3.90 -11.89
C ILE A 19 11.57 -3.23 -12.09
N GLY A 20 11.10 -2.58 -11.02
CA GLY A 20 10.03 -1.56 -11.10
C GLY A 20 10.57 -0.17 -11.45
N ILE A 21 11.88 -0.05 -11.72
CA ILE A 21 12.55 1.19 -12.10
C ILE A 21 13.71 0.86 -13.07
N SER A 22 13.42 0.73 -14.35
CA SER A 22 14.29 1.15 -15.47
C SER A 22 13.69 0.70 -16.81
N GLY A 23 13.24 1.66 -17.62
CA GLY A 23 13.22 1.49 -19.07
C GLY A 23 11.99 0.85 -19.70
N CYS A 24 10.81 1.49 -19.60
CA CYS A 24 10.00 1.59 -20.82
C CYS A 24 10.69 2.62 -21.71
N LEU A 25 11.25 2.14 -22.81
CA LEU A 25 11.63 2.94 -23.97
C LEU A 25 10.45 3.84 -24.33
N VAL A 26 10.62 5.13 -24.13
CA VAL A 26 9.76 6.16 -24.71
C VAL A 26 10.11 6.22 -26.19
N GLU A 27 9.45 5.39 -27.00
CA GLU A 27 9.27 5.71 -28.41
C GLU A 27 8.12 6.73 -28.49
N ASP A 28 8.37 7.78 -29.26
CA ASP A 28 7.64 9.05 -29.29
C ASP A 28 6.11 8.92 -29.25
N VAL A 29 5.53 9.19 -28.07
CA VAL A 29 4.10 9.44 -27.93
C VAL A 29 3.82 10.89 -28.36
N PRO A 30 2.90 11.13 -29.31
CA PRO A 30 2.64 12.46 -29.83
C PRO A 30 2.20 13.43 -28.73
N LYS A 31 2.84 14.62 -28.73
CA LYS A 31 2.46 15.79 -27.94
C LYS A 31 1.00 16.18 -28.22
N LYS A 32 0.10 15.70 -27.36
CA LYS A 32 -1.16 16.31 -26.86
C LYS A 32 -2.07 15.17 -26.39
N ALA A 33 -1.75 14.58 -25.24
CA ALA A 33 -2.77 13.88 -24.46
C ALA A 33 -3.43 14.94 -23.59
N ASP A 34 -4.67 15.29 -23.92
CA ASP A 34 -5.54 16.03 -23.01
C ASP A 34 -5.50 15.32 -21.66
N THR A 35 -5.03 16.04 -20.65
CA THR A 35 -4.94 15.52 -19.29
C THR A 35 -6.38 15.38 -18.78
N GLU A 36 -7.00 14.23 -19.03
CA GLU A 36 -8.31 13.91 -18.50
C GLU A 36 -8.27 14.19 -17.00
N LYS A 37 -9.07 15.17 -16.57
CA LYS A 37 -9.27 15.49 -15.16
C LYS A 37 -9.97 14.29 -14.54
N ILE A 38 -9.20 13.31 -14.07
CA ILE A 38 -9.72 12.25 -13.22
C ILE A 38 -10.20 12.92 -11.94
N SER A 39 -11.51 13.10 -11.79
CA SER A 39 -12.14 13.66 -10.60
C SER A 39 -12.30 12.54 -9.59
N ILE A 40 -11.48 12.55 -8.52
CA ILE A 40 -11.75 11.69 -7.37
C ILE A 40 -12.95 12.32 -6.68
N LYS A 41 -14.11 11.67 -6.73
CA LYS A 41 -15.27 12.13 -5.97
C LYS A 41 -14.86 12.17 -4.49
N GLN A 42 -14.88 13.36 -3.91
CA GLN A 42 -14.50 13.54 -2.51
C GLN A 42 -15.48 12.74 -1.65
N ILE A 43 -14.98 11.69 -0.99
CA ILE A 43 -15.78 10.85 -0.10
C ILE A 43 -15.94 11.59 1.22
N GLU A 44 -17.17 11.72 1.71
CA GLU A 44 -17.44 12.33 3.01
C GLU A 44 -16.88 11.46 4.13
N LYS A 45 -16.31 12.10 5.15
CA LYS A 45 -15.64 11.44 6.27
C LYS A 45 -16.61 11.21 7.40
N ASN A 46 -16.48 10.06 8.05
CA ASN A 46 -17.28 9.73 9.23
C ASN A 46 -16.51 9.96 10.53
N VAL A 47 -15.17 9.98 10.46
CA VAL A 47 -14.29 10.17 11.61
C VAL A 47 -13.11 11.08 11.29
N GLU A 48 -12.56 11.72 12.32
CA GLU A 48 -11.32 12.49 12.24
C GLU A 48 -10.09 11.57 12.12
N VAL A 49 -8.95 12.13 11.70
CA VAL A 49 -7.67 11.40 11.66
C VAL A 49 -7.23 11.07 13.10
N PRO A 50 -7.13 9.79 13.49
CA PRO A 50 -6.96 9.40 14.89
C PRO A 50 -5.50 9.40 15.38
N PHE A 51 -4.60 10.10 14.68
CA PHE A 51 -3.17 10.08 14.98
C PHE A 51 -2.79 11.02 16.13
N LYS A 52 -1.82 10.57 16.93
CA LYS A 52 -1.18 11.34 17.99
C LYS A 52 0.34 11.33 17.79
N ILE A 53 0.99 12.47 18.03
CA ILE A 53 2.45 12.59 18.01
C ILE A 53 3.05 11.56 18.98
N GLY A 54 4.10 10.87 18.54
CA GLY A 54 4.78 9.82 19.30
C GLY A 54 4.21 8.41 19.10
N GLN A 55 3.05 8.26 18.45
CA GLN A 55 2.52 6.93 18.14
C GLN A 55 3.43 6.16 17.17
N LYS A 56 3.48 4.85 17.38
CA LYS A 56 4.20 3.88 16.54
C LYS A 56 3.30 2.72 16.17
N PHE A 57 3.44 2.24 14.95
CA PHE A 57 2.74 1.09 14.43
C PHE A 57 3.77 0.18 13.76
N GLU A 58 3.87 -1.05 14.24
CA GLU A 58 4.82 -2.05 13.75
C GLU A 58 4.07 -3.18 13.06
N TYR A 59 4.63 -3.60 11.93
CA TYR A 59 4.06 -4.62 11.06
C TYR A 59 5.12 -5.64 10.71
N GLU A 60 4.81 -6.91 10.92
CA GLU A 60 5.57 -7.98 10.30
C GLU A 60 5.17 -8.11 8.83
N VAL A 61 6.17 -8.22 7.97
CA VAL A 61 6.00 -8.41 6.54
C VAL A 61 6.60 -9.74 6.14
N LYS A 62 5.81 -10.61 5.50
CA LYS A 62 6.29 -11.87 4.92
C LYS A 62 5.80 -12.03 3.48
N GLY A 63 6.73 -12.34 2.57
CA GLY A 63 6.44 -12.73 1.20
C GLY A 63 6.59 -14.24 1.03
N TYR A 64 5.71 -14.87 0.24
CA TYR A 64 5.63 -16.32 0.07
C TYR A 64 5.63 -16.72 -1.40
N THR A 65 6.23 -17.83 -1.81
CA THR A 65 5.99 -18.39 -3.16
C THR A 65 4.57 -18.90 -3.32
N SER A 66 4.21 -19.34 -4.54
CA SER A 66 2.97 -20.08 -4.79
C SER A 66 2.82 -21.35 -3.95
N ASP A 67 3.95 -21.94 -3.57
CA ASP A 67 4.01 -23.19 -2.82
C ASP A 67 4.02 -22.95 -1.29
N GLY A 68 3.97 -21.67 -0.87
CA GLY A 68 3.95 -21.27 0.54
C GLY A 68 5.33 -21.09 1.17
N ASP A 69 6.42 -21.20 0.42
CA ASP A 69 7.77 -20.96 0.94
C ASP A 69 8.00 -19.48 1.20
N ILE A 70 8.59 -19.13 2.34
CA ILE A 70 8.97 -17.75 2.63
C ILE A 70 10.12 -17.33 1.69
N VAL A 71 9.93 -16.23 0.96
CA VAL A 71 10.94 -15.61 0.08
C VAL A 71 11.49 -14.32 0.64
N SER A 72 10.75 -13.66 1.52
CA SER A 72 11.19 -12.45 2.21
C SER A 72 10.50 -12.31 3.56
N GLN A 73 11.19 -11.69 4.51
CA GLN A 73 10.64 -11.37 5.81
C GLN A 73 11.24 -10.07 6.33
N GLY A 74 10.49 -9.35 7.16
CA GLY A 74 10.97 -8.11 7.72
C GLY A 74 9.90 -7.39 8.50
N LYS A 75 10.14 -6.10 8.69
CA LYS A 75 9.24 -5.21 9.42
C LYS A 75 9.09 -3.86 8.74
N GLU A 76 7.89 -3.31 8.90
CA GLU A 76 7.59 -1.92 8.58
C GLU A 76 7.20 -1.20 9.88
N ILE A 77 7.86 -0.08 10.18
CA ILE A 77 7.59 0.71 11.39
C ILE A 77 7.17 2.12 10.96
N TYR A 78 5.92 2.45 11.23
CA TYR A 78 5.36 3.79 11.01
C TYR A 78 5.41 4.58 12.32
N SER A 79 6.00 5.77 12.30
CA SER A 79 6.12 6.67 13.45
C SER A 79 5.52 8.03 13.15
N VAL A 80 4.54 8.48 13.94
CA VAL A 80 3.97 9.84 13.87
C VAL A 80 4.92 10.78 14.61
N LYS A 81 5.73 11.55 13.87
CA LYS A 81 6.84 12.33 14.44
C LYS A 81 6.42 13.70 14.96
N GLU A 82 5.69 14.44 14.14
CA GLU A 82 5.33 15.83 14.42
C GLU A 82 4.13 16.28 13.59
N ILE A 83 3.66 17.51 13.83
CA ILE A 83 2.74 18.23 12.95
C ILE A 83 3.51 19.36 12.29
N LYS A 84 3.47 19.43 10.96
CA LYS A 84 4.14 20.46 10.16
C LYS A 84 3.14 21.15 9.24
N ARG A 85 3.23 22.48 9.16
CA ARG A 85 2.40 23.27 8.23
C ARG A 85 2.97 23.25 6.82
N ILE A 86 2.15 22.86 5.84
CA ILE A 86 2.47 22.80 4.42
C ILE A 86 1.33 23.45 3.64
N ASN A 87 1.63 24.51 2.88
CA ASN A 87 0.64 25.24 2.07
C ASN A 87 -0.64 25.56 2.86
N SER A 88 -0.47 26.15 4.04
CA SER A 88 -1.54 26.51 4.99
C SER A 88 -2.30 25.36 5.65
N ASN A 89 -1.92 24.10 5.42
CA ASN A 89 -2.54 22.95 6.08
C ASN A 89 -1.59 22.33 7.10
N ASP A 90 -2.10 22.00 8.28
CA ASP A 90 -1.36 21.22 9.26
C ASP A 90 -1.37 19.76 8.85
N CYS A 91 -0.19 19.16 8.74
CA CYS A 91 -0.02 17.78 8.31
C CYS A 91 0.69 16.98 9.40
N TYR A 92 0.21 15.77 9.68
CA TYR A 92 0.98 14.76 10.37
C TYR A 92 2.16 14.31 9.51
N VAL A 93 3.36 14.35 10.09
CA VAL A 93 4.57 13.81 9.47
C VAL A 93 4.76 12.38 9.97
N ILE A 94 4.57 11.42 9.08
CA ILE A 94 4.72 9.99 9.37
C ILE A 94 5.98 9.48 8.68
N ASN A 95 6.93 9.01 9.47
CA ASN A 95 8.13 8.35 8.96
C ASN A 95 7.89 6.84 8.96
N LEU A 96 8.08 6.21 7.80
CA LEU A 96 8.12 4.78 7.65
C LEU A 96 9.57 4.35 7.57
N LYS A 97 9.95 3.41 8.43
CA LYS A 97 11.18 2.65 8.29
C LYS A 97 10.86 1.23 7.85
N VAL A 98 11.51 0.75 6.80
CA VAL A 98 11.36 -0.60 6.27
C VAL A 98 12.67 -1.33 6.41
N ASP A 99 12.62 -2.52 6.99
CA ASP A 99 13.76 -3.41 7.17
C ASP A 99 13.33 -4.81 6.74
N ILE A 100 13.71 -5.22 5.52
CA ILE A 100 13.31 -6.48 4.91
C ILE A 100 14.53 -7.25 4.45
N THR A 101 14.61 -8.53 4.83
CA THR A 101 15.53 -9.51 4.27
C THR A 101 14.82 -10.31 3.19
N ILE A 102 15.42 -10.36 2.00
CA ILE A 102 15.02 -11.24 0.93
C ILE A 102 15.88 -12.49 1.03
N ILE A 103 15.24 -13.64 1.20
CA ILE A 103 15.86 -14.95 1.49
C ILE A 103 16.11 -15.71 0.19
N LYS A 104 15.20 -15.61 -0.77
CA LYS A 104 15.30 -16.26 -2.10
C LYS A 104 15.17 -15.21 -3.20
N PRO A 105 15.98 -15.27 -4.28
CA PRO A 105 16.97 -16.30 -4.60
C PRO A 105 18.34 -16.13 -3.90
N SER A 106 18.55 -15.03 -3.19
CA SER A 106 19.80 -14.72 -2.49
C SER A 106 19.52 -13.88 -1.25
N ASP A 107 20.28 -14.12 -0.18
CA ASP A 107 20.21 -13.33 1.05
C ASP A 107 20.69 -11.90 0.82
N TYR A 108 19.76 -10.95 0.78
CA TYR A 108 20.10 -9.53 0.84
C TYR A 108 19.10 -8.75 1.68
N SER A 109 19.58 -7.71 2.33
CA SER A 109 18.77 -6.82 3.17
C SER A 109 18.48 -5.51 2.45
N LEU A 110 17.27 -5.03 2.64
CA LEU A 110 16.75 -3.79 2.10
C LEU A 110 16.28 -2.93 3.30
N ASP A 111 17.03 -1.87 3.57
CA ASP A 111 16.69 -0.84 4.57
C ASP A 111 16.46 0.49 3.83
N TYR A 112 15.25 1.04 3.98
CA TYR A 112 14.93 2.36 3.46
C TYR A 112 13.90 3.07 4.33
N GLU A 113 13.85 4.39 4.19
CA GLU A 113 12.87 5.22 4.86
C GLU A 113 12.04 6.04 3.87
N GLU A 114 10.77 6.23 4.21
CA GLU A 114 9.84 7.13 3.53
C GLU A 114 9.24 8.13 4.52
N VAL A 115 8.85 9.31 4.03
CA VAL A 115 8.14 10.31 4.85
C VAL A 115 6.86 10.74 4.17
N TYR A 116 5.73 10.54 4.85
CA TYR A 116 4.40 10.94 4.42
C TYR A 116 3.91 12.16 5.17
N TYR A 117 3.17 13.00 4.47
CA TYR A 117 2.55 14.20 5.02
C TYR A 117 1.04 14.11 4.82
N TYR A 118 0.34 13.63 5.85
CA TYR A 118 -1.11 13.51 5.84
C TYR A 118 -1.74 14.74 6.43
N ASP A 119 -2.63 15.38 5.69
CA ASP A 119 -3.43 16.51 6.17
C ASP A 119 -4.22 16.10 7.42
N LYS A 120 -4.03 16.83 8.51
CA LYS A 120 -4.57 16.49 9.83
C LYS A 120 -6.10 16.45 9.85
N ASN A 121 -6.75 17.27 9.03
CA ASN A 121 -8.20 17.39 9.02
C ASN A 121 -8.83 16.39 8.05
N THR A 122 -8.13 16.07 6.95
CA THR A 122 -8.70 15.28 5.86
C THR A 122 -8.18 13.86 5.74
N GLY A 123 -7.02 13.57 6.32
CA GLY A 123 -6.32 12.30 6.09
C GLY A 123 -5.78 12.19 4.66
N ASN A 124 -5.92 13.21 3.82
CA ASN A 124 -5.39 13.20 2.46
C ASN A 124 -3.87 13.36 2.50
N LEU A 125 -3.18 12.54 1.74
CA LEU A 125 -1.76 12.57 1.54
C LEU A 125 -1.37 13.75 0.63
N LYS A 126 -0.72 14.75 1.23
CA LYS A 126 -0.29 15.96 0.52
C LYS A 126 1.06 15.79 -0.15
N ARG A 127 1.93 14.96 0.44
CA ARG A 127 3.31 14.76 -0.01
C ARG A 127 3.84 13.41 0.44
N VAL A 128 4.65 12.79 -0.41
CA VAL A 128 5.54 11.66 -0.06
C VAL A 128 6.96 12.02 -0.45
N ASN A 129 7.90 11.75 0.45
CA ASN A 129 9.32 11.69 0.15
C ASN A 129 9.73 10.22 0.09
N PHE A 130 10.11 9.75 -1.09
CA PHE A 130 10.55 8.39 -1.35
C PHE A 130 11.98 8.42 -1.91
N SER A 131 12.96 7.96 -1.13
CA SER A 131 14.38 8.11 -1.47
C SER A 131 14.71 9.55 -1.93
N ASN A 132 15.01 9.75 -3.21
CA ASN A 132 15.38 11.04 -3.80
C ASN A 132 14.24 11.70 -4.60
N GLN A 133 13.02 11.18 -4.49
CA GLN A 133 11.85 11.66 -5.22
C GLN A 133 10.81 12.24 -4.28
N ILE A 134 10.14 13.29 -4.74
CA ILE A 134 9.04 13.95 -4.02
C ILE A 134 7.79 13.88 -4.89
N PHE A 135 6.74 13.27 -4.34
CA PHE A 135 5.41 13.24 -4.94
C PHE A 135 4.49 14.19 -4.20
N LEU A 136 3.63 14.91 -4.91
CA LEU A 136 2.72 15.91 -4.35
C LEU A 136 1.26 15.65 -4.75
N GLY A 137 0.34 16.01 -3.87
CA GLY A 137 -1.10 16.00 -4.12
C GLY A 137 -1.61 14.65 -4.64
N LYS A 138 -2.38 14.67 -5.73
CA LYS A 138 -2.97 13.45 -6.30
C LYS A 138 -1.93 12.40 -6.71
N LYS A 139 -0.75 12.81 -7.16
CA LYS A 139 0.32 11.85 -7.47
C LYS A 139 0.80 11.14 -6.21
N ALA A 140 0.93 11.87 -5.09
CA ALA A 140 1.27 11.29 -3.79
C ALA A 140 0.21 10.26 -3.34
N GLU A 141 -1.07 10.58 -3.48
CA GLU A 141 -2.19 9.67 -3.19
C GLU A 141 -2.12 8.39 -4.03
N LEU A 142 -1.90 8.51 -5.34
CA LEU A 142 -1.80 7.35 -6.24
C LEU A 142 -0.63 6.41 -5.86
N GLU A 143 0.54 6.97 -5.57
CA GLU A 143 1.71 6.18 -5.13
C GLU A 143 1.45 5.45 -3.81
N ALA A 144 0.76 6.10 -2.87
CA ALA A 144 0.37 5.49 -1.60
C ALA A 144 -0.79 4.49 -1.72
N MET A 145 -1.60 4.59 -2.77
CA MET A 145 -2.69 3.63 -3.04
C MET A 145 -2.19 2.30 -3.58
N ASP A 146 -1.09 2.29 -4.34
CA ASP A 146 -0.51 1.07 -4.92
C ASP A 146 0.31 0.24 -3.94
N THR A 147 0.66 0.84 -2.81
CA THR A 147 1.44 0.25 -1.74
C THR A 147 0.54 0.03 -0.53
N SER A 148 0.75 -1.07 0.19
CA SER A 148 -0.08 -1.42 1.36
C SER A 148 0.33 -0.60 2.56
N LYS A 149 0.05 0.70 2.50
CA LYS A 149 0.40 1.63 3.55
C LYS A 149 -0.55 1.44 4.73
N MET A 150 -0.03 1.70 5.93
CA MET A 150 -0.76 1.65 7.20
C MET A 150 -2.14 2.34 7.17
N PHE A 151 -2.28 3.43 6.41
CA PHE A 151 -3.44 4.31 6.43
C PHE A 151 -3.72 4.88 5.04
N ALA A 152 -5.00 5.13 4.73
CA ALA A 152 -5.45 5.89 3.57
C ALA A 152 -6.72 6.68 3.92
N SER A 153 -6.94 7.82 3.26
CA SER A 153 -8.05 8.74 3.58
C SER A 153 -9.44 8.09 3.51
N TRP A 154 -9.68 7.18 2.56
CA TRP A 154 -10.95 6.45 2.44
C TRP A 154 -11.27 5.60 3.67
N MET A 155 -10.28 5.20 4.48
CA MET A 155 -10.51 4.42 5.70
C MET A 155 -11.32 5.20 6.75
N LEU A 156 -11.24 6.54 6.72
CA LEU A 156 -12.03 7.44 7.57
C LEU A 156 -13.53 7.47 7.21
N THR A 157 -13.90 6.84 6.10
CA THR A 157 -15.25 6.87 5.53
C THR A 157 -15.97 5.53 5.68
N LEU A 158 -15.32 4.52 6.26
CA LEU A 158 -15.90 3.17 6.36
C LEU A 158 -17.07 3.10 7.34
N THR A 159 -18.12 2.44 6.87
CA THR A 159 -19.35 1.99 7.52
C THR A 159 -19.63 0.55 7.09
N ASP A 160 -20.57 -0.12 7.74
CA ASP A 160 -20.92 -1.52 7.41
C ASP A 160 -21.48 -1.70 5.99
N ASP A 161 -22.11 -0.66 5.45
CA ASP A 161 -22.67 -0.63 4.09
C ASP A 161 -21.74 0.04 3.07
N PHE A 162 -20.51 0.37 3.45
CA PHE A 162 -19.59 1.11 2.60
C PHE A 162 -19.27 0.37 1.30
N ASN A 163 -19.51 1.06 0.18
CA ASN A 163 -19.21 0.59 -1.16
C ASN A 163 -18.81 1.77 -2.05
N TYR A 164 -17.58 1.76 -2.52
CA TYR A 164 -17.00 2.81 -3.34
C TYR A 164 -16.45 2.23 -4.64
N LYS A 165 -16.66 2.97 -5.73
CA LYS A 165 -16.11 2.69 -7.05
C LYS A 165 -15.55 3.97 -7.64
N GLU A 166 -14.31 3.92 -8.10
CA GLU A 166 -13.66 5.01 -8.81
C GLU A 166 -13.61 4.72 -10.31
N ASP A 167 -14.27 5.57 -11.08
CA ASP A 167 -14.27 5.48 -12.55
C ASP A 167 -12.91 5.98 -13.11
N GLY A 168 -12.40 5.30 -14.14
CA GLY A 168 -11.14 5.65 -14.82
C GLY A 168 -9.88 4.92 -14.31
N VAL A 169 -9.85 4.48 -13.05
CA VAL A 169 -8.71 3.71 -12.47
C VAL A 169 -9.10 2.26 -12.14
N TYR A 170 -10.39 1.91 -12.35
CA TYR A 170 -11.03 0.65 -11.92
C TYR A 170 -10.55 0.24 -10.53
N LYS A 171 -11.04 0.98 -9.53
CA LYS A 171 -10.86 0.63 -8.12
C LYS A 171 -12.23 0.47 -7.48
N LYS A 172 -12.43 -0.66 -6.81
CA LYS A 172 -13.62 -0.95 -6.00
C LYS A 172 -13.17 -1.24 -4.58
N ILE A 173 -13.83 -0.60 -3.62
CA ILE A 173 -13.58 -0.78 -2.19
C ILE A 173 -14.91 -1.10 -1.54
N LYS A 174 -15.03 -2.23 -0.87
CA LYS A 174 -16.27 -2.65 -0.23
C LYS A 174 -16.00 -3.22 1.16
N VAL A 175 -16.75 -2.77 2.16
CA VAL A 175 -16.82 -3.48 3.44
C VAL A 175 -17.65 -4.74 3.24
N ILE A 176 -17.07 -5.89 3.56
CA ILE A 176 -17.72 -7.20 3.37
C ILE A 176 -18.29 -7.75 4.68
N GLU A 177 -17.64 -7.50 5.81
CA GLU A 177 -18.08 -7.88 7.15
C GLU A 177 -17.26 -7.17 8.23
N ARG A 178 -17.63 -7.36 9.50
CA ARG A 178 -16.76 -7.08 10.66
C ARG A 178 -16.14 -8.35 11.19
N GLU A 179 -14.89 -8.27 11.64
CA GLU A 179 -14.16 -9.39 12.20
C GLU A 179 -13.29 -8.90 13.36
N THR A 180 -13.09 -9.74 14.38
CA THR A 180 -12.11 -9.46 15.44
C THR A 180 -10.75 -10.02 15.04
N VAL A 181 -9.73 -9.17 14.96
CA VAL A 181 -8.35 -9.56 14.66
C VAL A 181 -7.43 -9.03 15.75
N ASN A 182 -6.68 -9.92 16.42
CA ASN A 182 -5.80 -9.56 17.54
C ASN A 182 -6.51 -8.66 18.58
N GLU A 183 -7.68 -9.12 19.04
CA GLU A 183 -8.52 -8.43 20.04
C GLU A 183 -9.08 -7.07 19.61
N ARG A 184 -9.02 -6.74 18.31
CA ARG A 184 -9.55 -5.49 17.75
C ARG A 184 -10.72 -5.74 16.85
N GLU A 185 -11.77 -4.95 17.03
CA GLU A 185 -12.86 -4.90 16.06
C GLU A 185 -12.37 -4.23 14.77
N CYS A 186 -12.51 -4.93 13.65
CA CYS A 186 -12.04 -4.47 12.35
C CYS A 186 -13.16 -4.54 11.31
N PHE A 187 -13.17 -3.57 10.39
CA PHE A 187 -13.81 -3.73 9.10
C PHE A 187 -12.95 -4.64 8.23
N LYS A 188 -13.52 -5.72 7.72
CA LYS A 188 -12.91 -6.48 6.64
C LYS A 188 -13.34 -5.87 5.32
N VAL A 189 -12.37 -5.38 4.56
CA VAL A 189 -12.58 -4.62 3.34
C VAL A 189 -11.97 -5.38 2.17
N GLU A 190 -12.77 -5.56 1.12
CA GLU A 190 -12.28 -6.01 -0.17
C GLU A 190 -11.89 -4.80 -1.02
N VAL A 191 -10.63 -4.77 -1.46
CA VAL A 191 -10.11 -3.80 -2.41
C VAL A 191 -9.76 -4.54 -3.70
N GLU A 192 -10.40 -4.12 -4.78
CA GLU A 192 -10.22 -4.68 -6.11
C GLU A 192 -9.71 -3.57 -7.04
N THR A 193 -8.60 -3.83 -7.71
CA THR A 193 -8.04 -3.00 -8.79
C THR A 193 -7.95 -3.82 -10.08
N ILE A 194 -7.52 -3.21 -11.19
CA ILE A 194 -7.38 -3.90 -12.49
C ILE A 194 -6.58 -5.21 -12.37
N ASN A 195 -5.55 -5.20 -11.53
CA ASN A 195 -4.54 -6.27 -11.49
C ASN A 195 -4.54 -7.08 -10.19
N ARG A 196 -5.32 -6.67 -9.17
CA ARG A 196 -5.18 -7.19 -7.81
C ARG A 196 -6.50 -7.19 -7.08
N ARG A 197 -6.72 -8.25 -6.31
CA ARG A 197 -7.72 -8.25 -5.24
C ARG A 197 -6.98 -8.40 -3.91
N MET A 198 -7.44 -7.71 -2.88
CA MET A 198 -6.90 -7.86 -1.53
C MET A 198 -8.02 -7.76 -0.50
N HIS A 199 -7.84 -8.45 0.60
CA HIS A 199 -8.63 -8.26 1.82
C HIS A 199 -7.75 -7.55 2.84
N ILE A 200 -8.24 -6.43 3.36
CA ILE A 200 -7.58 -5.67 4.42
C ILE A 200 -8.52 -5.54 5.60
N TRP A 201 -7.98 -5.67 6.80
CA TRP A 201 -8.71 -5.49 8.05
C TRP A 201 -8.32 -4.14 8.61
N VAL A 202 -9.28 -3.24 8.70
CA VAL A 202 -9.08 -1.87 9.17
C VAL A 202 -9.69 -1.73 10.56
N ASP A 203 -8.89 -1.35 11.55
CA ASP A 203 -9.33 -1.10 12.93
C ASP A 203 -10.46 -0.06 12.95
N VAL A 204 -11.59 -0.38 13.60
CA VAL A 204 -12.80 0.47 13.60
C VAL A 204 -12.53 1.83 14.26
N GLU A 205 -11.67 1.88 15.27
CA GLU A 205 -11.39 3.11 16.02
C GLU A 205 -10.17 3.83 15.44
N LYS A 206 -9.07 3.11 15.25
CA LYS A 206 -7.77 3.67 14.84
C LYS A 206 -7.65 3.88 13.34
N ARG A 207 -8.56 3.30 12.54
CA ARG A 207 -8.61 3.45 11.06
C ARG A 207 -7.30 3.11 10.35
N ILE A 208 -6.51 2.22 10.94
CA ILE A 208 -5.28 1.68 10.36
C ILE A 208 -5.50 0.25 9.92
N ILE A 209 -4.70 -0.21 8.96
CA ILE A 209 -4.63 -1.64 8.62
C ILE A 209 -4.07 -2.41 9.82
N VAL A 210 -4.74 -3.48 10.21
CA VAL A 210 -4.30 -4.45 11.22
C VAL A 210 -3.76 -5.71 10.55
N LYS A 211 -4.39 -6.10 9.45
CA LYS A 211 -4.04 -7.29 8.67
C LYS A 211 -4.29 -7.06 7.20
N GLU A 212 -3.48 -7.69 6.35
CA GLU A 212 -3.70 -7.71 4.91
C GLU A 212 -3.48 -9.11 4.34
N LYS A 213 -4.30 -9.47 3.36
CA LYS A 213 -4.13 -10.61 2.46
C LYS A 213 -4.26 -10.16 1.01
N LYS A 214 -3.21 -10.35 0.22
CA LYS A 214 -3.22 -10.07 -1.23
C LYS A 214 -3.53 -11.33 -2.03
N PHE A 215 -4.19 -11.14 -3.16
CA PHE A 215 -4.43 -12.17 -4.17
C PHE A 215 -3.94 -11.64 -5.53
N LEU A 216 -2.82 -12.17 -6.01
CA LEU A 216 -2.32 -11.94 -7.37
C LEU A 216 -2.71 -13.13 -8.24
N ASN A 217 -3.61 -12.94 -9.20
CA ASN A 217 -4.01 -13.97 -10.19
C ASN A 217 -4.22 -15.37 -9.59
N ASN A 218 -4.81 -15.47 -8.39
CA ASN A 218 -5.04 -16.69 -7.60
C ASN A 218 -3.79 -17.44 -7.04
N ILE A 219 -2.58 -16.87 -7.02
CA ILE A 219 -1.34 -17.65 -6.78
C ILE A 219 -0.41 -17.13 -5.65
N TYR A 220 -0.58 -15.92 -5.10
CA TYR A 220 0.36 -15.38 -4.10
C TYR A 220 -0.33 -14.74 -2.90
N GLU A 221 0.00 -15.19 -1.69
CA GLU A 221 -0.43 -14.60 -0.42
C GLU A 221 0.71 -13.74 0.16
N ARG A 222 0.45 -12.47 0.45
CA ARG A 222 1.29 -11.63 1.35
C ARG A 222 0.49 -11.43 2.62
N ASN A 223 1.07 -11.77 3.77
CA ASN A 223 0.48 -11.53 5.08
C ASN A 223 1.20 -10.34 5.72
N LEU A 224 0.44 -9.29 6.03
CA LEU A 224 0.84 -8.20 6.91
C LEU A 224 0.08 -8.39 8.23
N ILE A 225 0.77 -8.37 9.36
CA ILE A 225 0.12 -8.46 10.68
C ILE A 225 0.73 -7.38 11.57
N SER A 226 -0.13 -6.55 12.16
CA SER A 226 0.31 -5.57 13.16
C SER A 226 0.59 -6.27 14.49
N GLY A 227 1.82 -6.13 14.97
CA GLY A 227 2.22 -6.47 16.34
C GLY A 227 2.17 -5.20 17.18
N ILE A 228 1.12 -5.04 17.97
CA ILE A 228 1.03 -3.99 19.01
C ILE A 228 0.81 -4.69 20.32
#